data_AF-A0A8T4I8P6-F1
#
_entry.id   AF-A0A8T4I8P6-F1
#
_cell.length_a   1.000
_cell.length_b   1.000
_cell.length_c   1.000
_cell.angle_alpha   90.00
_cell.angle_beta   90.00
_cell.angle_gamma   90.00
#
_symmetry.space_group_name_H-M   'P 1'
#
loop_
_entity.id
_entity.type
_entity.pdbx_description
1 polymer ?
#
loop_
_entity_poly.entity_id
_entity_poly.type
_entity_poly.pdbx_seq_one_letter_code
_entity_poly.pdbx_strand_id
1 'polypeptide(L)' 'MTFKAYPSSYGATNVRMSYSKWTNYRGHCGHQHVPETAHGDPGAFPMAAILNAAKGGSTDDIEQE' A
#
# COMPACT_ATOMS: atom_id res chain seq x y z
N MET A 1 -1.17 -8.68 -11.37
CA MET A 1 -0.20 -7.79 -10.70
C MET A 1 0.18 -8.46 -9.40
N THR A 2 1.47 -8.60 -9.08
CA THR A 2 1.90 -9.24 -7.81
C THR A 2 2.00 -8.16 -6.74
N PHE A 3 1.32 -8.33 -5.61
CA PHE A 3 1.50 -7.45 -4.45
C PHE A 3 2.79 -7.80 -3.71
N LYS A 4 3.47 -6.80 -3.14
CA LYS A 4 4.62 -6.96 -2.24
C LYS A 4 4.53 -5.93 -1.11
N ALA A 5 4.49 -6.39 0.14
CA ALA A 5 4.60 -5.50 1.29
C ALA A 5 6.04 -4.98 1.46
N TYR A 6 6.21 -3.85 2.13
CA TYR A 6 7.51 -3.40 2.63
C TYR A 6 8.12 -4.48 3.54
N PRO A 7 9.45 -4.74 3.46
CA PRO A 7 10.45 -4.05 2.62
C PRO A 7 10.56 -4.55 1.18
N SER A 8 9.90 -5.66 0.82
CA SER A 8 10.05 -6.32 -0.49
C SER A 8 9.60 -5.49 -1.70
N SER A 9 8.84 -4.42 -1.49
CA SER A 9 8.42 -3.45 -2.51
C SER A 9 9.25 -2.17 -2.57
N TYR A 10 10.27 -2.03 -1.71
CA TYR A 10 11.18 -0.89 -1.69
C TYR A 10 12.09 -0.86 -2.94
N GLY A 11 12.35 0.33 -3.48
CA GLY A 11 13.26 0.52 -4.60
C GLY A 11 12.78 -0.09 -5.93
N ALA A 12 13.72 -0.44 -6.81
CA ALA A 12 13.46 -0.95 -8.15
C ALA A 12 12.96 -2.40 -8.11
N THR A 13 11.64 -2.60 -8.13
CA THR A 13 11.00 -3.90 -8.05
C THR A 13 10.08 -4.15 -9.23
N ASN A 14 9.78 -5.42 -9.50
CA ASN A 14 8.87 -5.83 -10.58
C ASN A 14 7.38 -5.47 -10.35
N VAL A 15 7.05 -4.83 -9.22
CA VAL A 15 5.68 -4.35 -8.94
C VAL A 15 5.46 -2.91 -9.40
N ARG A 16 6.52 -2.19 -9.79
CA ARG A 16 6.43 -0.82 -10.31
C ARG A 16 6.13 -0.76 -11.80
N MET A 17 5.48 0.32 -12.23
CA MET A 17 5.39 0.65 -13.65
C MET A 17 6.77 1.04 -14.17
N SER A 18 7.06 0.71 -15.44
CA SER A 18 8.15 1.37 -16.15
C SER A 18 7.76 2.82 -16.42
N TYR A 19 8.75 3.67 -16.71
CA TYR A 19 8.53 5.07 -17.07
C TYR A 19 7.53 5.22 -18.22
N SER A 20 7.67 4.42 -19.28
CA SER A 20 6.74 4.42 -20.42
C SER A 20 5.31 4.01 -20.02
N LYS A 21 5.15 3.03 -19.11
CA LYS A 21 3.83 2.68 -18.59
C LYS A 21 3.21 3.82 -17.80
N TRP A 22 3.98 4.51 -16.96
CA TRP A 22 3.54 5.67 -16.20
C TRP A 22 3.06 6.81 -17.11
N THR A 23 3.84 7.22 -18.11
CA THR A 23 3.49 8.35 -19.01
C THR A 23 2.24 8.09 -19.85
N ASN A 24 1.97 6.84 -20.16
CA ASN A 24 0.79 6.42 -20.94
C ASN A 24 -0.43 6.08 -20.06
N TYR A 25 -0.27 5.98 -18.75
CA TYR A 25 -1.36 5.62 -17.85
C TYR A 25 -2.39 6.74 -17.74
N ARG A 26 -3.67 6.37 -17.65
CA ARG A 26 -4.81 7.27 -17.39
C ARG A 26 -5.70 6.62 -16.34
N GLY A 27 -6.06 7.38 -15.30
CA GLY A 27 -6.87 6.90 -14.17
C GLY A 27 -6.13 6.99 -12.83
N HIS A 28 -6.62 6.26 -11.84
CA HIS A 28 -6.07 6.25 -10.49
C HIS A 28 -4.92 5.25 -10.36
N CYS A 29 -3.71 5.78 -10.16
CA CYS A 29 -2.52 4.96 -9.97
C CYS A 29 -2.36 4.57 -8.49
N GLY A 30 -1.91 3.35 -8.23
CA GLY A 30 -1.51 2.91 -6.90
C GLY A 30 -0.30 3.69 -6.35
N HIS A 31 -0.16 3.68 -5.02
CA HIS A 31 0.78 4.46 -4.22
C HIS A 31 2.23 4.49 -4.73
N GLN A 32 2.72 3.39 -5.31
CA GLN A 32 4.15 3.21 -5.60
C GLN A 32 4.62 3.61 -7.00
N HIS A 33 3.74 4.05 -7.90
CA HIS A 33 4.08 4.09 -9.32
C HIS A 33 4.76 5.37 -9.80
N VAL A 34 4.80 6.42 -8.98
CA VAL A 34 5.47 7.68 -9.31
C VAL A 34 6.96 7.40 -9.64
N PRO A 35 7.48 7.87 -10.80
CA PRO A 35 8.87 7.74 -11.18
C PRO A 35 9.82 8.34 -10.13
N GLU A 36 11.06 7.82 -10.09
CA GLU A 36 12.15 8.31 -9.23
C GLU A 36 11.93 8.15 -7.72
N THR A 37 10.76 7.66 -7.28
CA THR A 37 10.52 7.31 -5.88
C THR A 37 11.04 5.92 -5.56
N ALA A 38 11.53 5.72 -4.33
CA ALA A 38 11.92 4.39 -3.81
C ALA A 38 10.96 3.85 -2.75
N HIS A 39 9.89 4.59 -2.42
CA HIS A 39 8.99 4.27 -1.30
C HIS A 39 8.24 2.94 -1.49
N GLY A 40 8.17 2.12 -0.43
CA GLY A 40 7.51 0.81 -0.42
C GLY A 40 5.98 0.90 -0.33
N ASP A 41 5.31 -0.24 -0.48
CA ASP A 41 3.90 -0.39 -0.17
C ASP A 41 3.79 -0.77 1.33
N PRO A 42 3.11 0.01 2.17
CA PRO A 42 2.95 -0.31 3.59
C PRO A 42 2.16 -1.61 3.82
N GLY A 43 1.51 -2.13 2.78
CA GLY A 43 0.61 -3.26 2.83
C GLY A 43 -0.80 -2.87 3.23
N ALA A 44 -1.56 -3.87 3.68
CA ALA A 44 -2.93 -3.64 4.11
C ALA A 44 -2.95 -2.72 5.33
N PHE A 45 -3.40 -1.49 5.12
CA PHE A 45 -3.61 -0.54 6.21
C PHE A 45 -4.73 -1.08 7.12
N PRO A 46 -4.53 -1.14 8.45
CA PRO A 46 -5.48 -1.78 9.37
C PRO A 46 -6.70 -0.88 9.65
N MET A 47 -7.52 -0.65 8.62
CA MET A 47 -8.64 0.29 8.69
C MET A 47 -9.68 -0.13 9.73
N ALA A 48 -9.91 -1.44 9.91
CA ALA A 48 -10.81 -1.96 10.93
C ALA A 48 -10.36 -1.56 12.34
N ALA A 49 -9.08 -1.74 12.66
CA ALA A 49 -8.51 -1.34 13.94
C ALA A 49 -8.64 0.16 14.19
N ILE A 50 -8.39 0.97 13.15
CA ILE A 50 -8.50 2.43 13.23
C ILE A 50 -9.94 2.88 13.44
N LEU A 51 -10.89 2.27 12.72
CA LEU A 51 -12.32 2.56 12.90
C LEU A 51 -12.82 2.09 14.27
N ASN A 52 -12.31 0.98 14.80
CA ASN A 52 -12.63 0.52 16.15
C ASN A 52 -12.15 1.53 17.20
N ALA A 53 -10.87 1.91 17.14
CA ALA A 53 -10.29 2.91 18.02
C ALA A 53 -11.03 4.27 17.92
N ALA A 54 -11.39 4.69 16.71
CA ALA A 54 -12.14 5.94 16.49
C ALA A 54 -13.55 5.93 17.10
N LYS A 55 -14.16 4.74 17.27
CA LYS A 55 -15.44 4.56 17.96
C LYS A 55 -15.29 4.43 19.48
N GLY A 56 -14.07 4.44 20.01
CA GLY A 56 -13.77 4.20 21.42
C GLY A 56 -13.63 2.72 21.79
N GLY A 57 -13.50 1.83 20.81
CA GLY A 57 -13.21 0.41 21.04
C GLY A 57 -11.78 0.20 21.54
N SER A 58 -11.57 -0.89 22.29
CA SER A 58 -10.27 -1.25 22.85
C SER A 58 -9.54 -2.21 21.91
N THR A 59 -8.22 -2.34 22.05
CA THR A 59 -7.41 -3.28 21.23
C THR A 59 -7.83 -4.74 21.43
N ASP A 60 -8.39 -5.07 22.59
CA ASP A 60 -8.84 -6.41 22.96
C ASP A 60 -10.04 -6.89 22.11
N ASP A 61 -10.74 -5.97 21.44
CA ASP A 61 -11.91 -6.28 20.60
C ASP A 61 -11.53 -6.81 19.20
N ILE A 62 -10.25 -6.77 18.83
CA ILE A 62 -9.77 -7.06 17.46
C ILE A 62 -9.22 -8.50 17.34
N GLU A 63 -8.87 -9.16 18.45
CA GLU A 63 -8.24 -10.49 18.45
C GLU A 63 -9.24 -11.67 18.41
N GLN A 64 -10.54 -11.42 18.26
CA GLN A 64 -11.57 -12.47 18.20
C GLN A 64 -12.11 -12.71 16.79
N GLU A 65 -11.24 -13.10 15.84
CA GLU A 65 -11.67 -13.82 14.61
C GLU A 65 -10.55 -14.69 14.03
#